data_AF-A0A1F9L3R8-F1
#
_entry.id   AF-A0A1F9L3R8-F1
#
_cell.length_a   1.000
_cell.length_b   1.000
_cell.length_c   1.000
_cell.angle_alpha   90.00
_cell.angle_beta   90.00
_cell.angle_gamma   90.00
#
_symmetry.space_group_name_H-M   'P 1'
#
loop_
_entity.id
_entity.type
_entity.pdbx_description
1 polymer ?
#
loop_
_entity_poly.entity_id
_entity_poly.type
_entity_poly.pdbx_seq_one_letter_code
_entity_poly.pdbx_strand_id
1 'polypeptide(L)' 'MKFKKRHKNQFIMDLELLNLNNASGCAACNEKFSLGDSVVLACGGWADGCSKLIHEHEAIFDEKTDTFFERIYYNDMH' A
#
# COMPACT_ATOMS: atom_id res chain seq x y z
N MET A 1 -14.17 -0.04 -21.77
CA MET A 1 -13.20 0.17 -20.67
C MET A 1 -13.92 -0.07 -19.36
N LYS A 2 -13.46 -0.97 -18.50
CA LYS A 2 -14.04 -1.18 -17.16
C LYS A 2 -13.33 -0.24 -16.19
N PHE A 3 -14.02 0.76 -15.66
CA PHE A 3 -13.47 1.60 -14.59
C PHE A 3 -13.41 0.76 -13.31
N LYS A 4 -12.20 0.44 -12.83
CA LYS A 4 -12.04 -0.18 -11.51
C LYS A 4 -12.52 0.82 -10.45
N LYS A 5 -13.36 0.37 -9.51
CA LYS A 5 -13.70 1.19 -8.34
C LYS A 5 -12.42 1.42 -7.55
N ARG A 6 -12.12 2.69 -7.23
CA ARG A 6 -11.04 3.03 -6.31
C ARG A 6 -11.52 2.77 -4.89
N HIS A 7 -10.75 2.00 -4.14
CA HIS A 7 -10.99 1.79 -2.72
C HIS A 7 -10.60 3.04 -1.92
N LYS A 8 -11.19 3.24 -0.73
CA LYS A 8 -10.93 4.43 0.11
C LYS A 8 -9.44 4.60 0.46
N ASN A 9 -8.71 3.49 0.52
CA ASN A 9 -7.30 3.45 0.91
C ASN A 9 -6.36 3.35 -0.31
N GLN A 10 -6.81 3.74 -1.50
CA GLN A 10 -6.04 3.72 -2.75
C GLN A 10 -5.79 5.15 -3.27
N PHE A 11 -4.51 5.47 -3.44
CA PHE A 11 -4.03 6.79 -3.80
C PHE A 11 -3.12 6.72 -5.03
N ILE A 12 -3.00 7.86 -5.71
CA ILE A 12 -1.94 8.08 -6.69
C ILE A 12 -0.89 8.92 -5.98
N MET A 13 0.36 8.50 -6.06
CA MET A 13 1.47 9.19 -5.43
C MET A 13 1.64 10.57 -6.06
N ASP A 14 1.33 11.61 -5.30
CA ASP A 14 1.52 13.01 -5.66
C ASP A 14 2.77 13.59 -4.98
N LEU A 15 3.03 14.88 -5.21
CA LEU A 15 4.23 15.54 -4.67
C LEU A 15 4.21 15.62 -3.13
N GLU A 16 3.04 15.77 -2.52
CA GLU A 16 2.91 15.86 -1.06
C GLU A 16 3.19 14.51 -0.41
N LEU A 17 2.52 13.46 -0.89
CA LEU A 17 2.73 12.09 -0.44
C LEU A 17 4.17 11.62 -0.69
N LEU A 18 4.74 11.97 -1.85
CA LEU A 18 6.12 11.62 -2.17
C LEU A 18 7.08 12.26 -1.16
N ASN A 19 6.96 13.56 -0.90
CA ASN A 19 7.86 14.24 0.04
C ASN A 19 7.76 13.68 1.47
N LEU A 20 6.57 13.28 1.91
CA LEU A 20 6.36 12.66 3.22
C LEU A 20 6.98 11.26 3.32
N ASN A 21 6.97 10.48 2.23
CA ASN A 21 7.35 9.06 2.24
C ASN A 21 8.69 8.78 1.54
N ASN A 22 9.35 9.78 0.95
CA ASN A 22 10.58 9.58 0.17
C ASN A 22 11.72 9.04 1.04
N ALA A 23 11.78 9.43 2.31
CA ALA A 23 12.79 8.93 3.25
C ALA A 23 12.63 7.42 3.51
N SER A 24 11.41 6.98 3.82
CA SER A 24 11.10 5.58 4.14
C SER A 24 11.04 4.67 2.91
N GLY A 25 10.47 5.14 1.81
CA GLY A 25 10.13 4.28 0.66
C GLY A 25 9.01 3.29 0.97
N CYS A 26 8.82 2.33 0.08
CA CYS A 26 7.84 1.25 0.22
C CYS A 26 8.36 0.18 1.18
N ALA A 27 7.62 -0.08 2.25
CA ALA A 27 8.03 -1.06 3.27
C ALA A 27 7.94 -2.52 2.80
N ALA A 28 7.25 -2.80 1.69
CA ALA A 28 7.07 -4.16 1.16
C ALA A 28 8.18 -4.53 0.16
N CYS A 29 8.39 -3.72 -0.90
CA CYS A 29 9.39 -4.01 -1.93
C CYS A 29 10.76 -3.37 -1.66
N ASN A 30 10.89 -2.50 -0.65
CA ASN A 30 12.09 -1.71 -0.34
C ASN A 30 12.54 -0.75 -1.45
N GLU A 31 11.67 -0.45 -2.42
CA GLU A 31 11.92 0.55 -3.46
C GLU A 31 11.39 1.93 -3.06
N LYS A 32 11.88 2.98 -3.76
CA LYS A 32 11.35 4.34 -3.61
C LYS A 32 10.04 4.48 -4.37
N PHE A 33 9.22 5.43 -3.93
CA PHE A 33 8.04 5.84 -4.67
C PHE A 33 8.41 6.82 -5.79
N SER A 34 7.64 6.77 -6.86
CA SER A 34 7.68 7.74 -7.98
C SER A 34 6.36 8.48 -8.11
N LEU A 35 6.40 9.70 -8.64
CA LEU A 35 5.19 10.46 -8.95
C LEU A 35 4.32 9.67 -9.94
N GLY A 36 3.03 9.55 -9.62
CA GLY A 36 2.08 8.79 -10.43
C GLY A 36 1.97 7.31 -10.06
N ASP A 37 2.80 6.79 -9.14
CA ASP A 37 2.67 5.41 -8.66
C ASP A 37 1.30 5.17 -8.03
N SER A 38 0.73 3.99 -8.29
CA SER A 38 -0.46 3.54 -7.58
C SER A 38 -0.06 2.90 -6.26
N VAL A 39 -0.60 3.43 -5.17
CA VAL A 39 -0.23 3.05 -3.81
C VAL A 39 -1.46 2.85 -2.95
N VAL A 40 -1.31 2.02 -1.93
CA VAL A 40 -2.37 1.72 -0.98
C VAL A 40 -1.87 1.80 0.45
N LEU A 41 -2.75 2.20 1.36
CA LEU A 41 -2.49 2.10 2.79
C LEU A 41 -2.82 0.69 3.24
N ALA A 42 -1.79 -0.08 3.59
CA ALA A 42 -1.91 -1.51 3.91
C ALA A 42 -1.42 -1.83 5.33
N CYS A 43 -2.09 -2.77 5.97
CA CYS A 43 -1.64 -3.41 7.20
C CYS A 43 -0.58 -4.48 6.89
N GLY A 44 0.36 -4.69 7.79
CA GLY A 44 1.35 -5.75 7.64
C GLY A 44 2.03 -6.10 8.95
N GLY A 45 2.95 -7.06 8.92
CA GLY A 45 3.70 -7.58 10.06
C GLY A 45 4.79 -6.62 10.57
N TRP A 46 4.51 -5.33 10.60
CA TRP A 46 5.51 -4.29 10.87
C TRP A 46 5.68 -4.16 12.37
N ALA A 47 6.90 -3.87 12.81
CA ALA A 47 7.21 -3.80 14.25
C ALA A 47 6.39 -2.74 15.00
N ASP A 48 5.92 -1.70 14.32
CA ASP A 48 5.09 -0.63 14.88
C ASP A 48 3.58 -0.94 14.86
N GLY A 49 3.16 -2.02 14.18
CA GLY A 49 1.75 -2.40 14.04
C GLY A 49 0.90 -1.42 13.23
N CYS A 50 1.51 -0.40 12.62
CA CYS A 50 0.81 0.65 11.88
C CYS A 50 0.65 0.29 10.41
N SER A 51 -0.43 0.76 9.79
CA SER A 51 -0.56 0.69 8.33
C SER A 51 0.48 1.57 7.65
N LYS A 52 1.08 1.07 6.57
CA LYS A 52 2.07 1.81 5.77
C LYS A 52 1.57 1.95 4.34
N LEU A 53 2.00 3.04 3.69
CA LEU A 53 1.89 3.18 2.25
C LEU A 53 2.83 2.18 1.59
N ILE A 54 2.28 1.36 0.70
CA ILE A 54 3.03 0.43 -0.15
C ILE A 54 2.51 0.51 -1.58
N HIS A 55 3.30 0.04 -2.55
CA HIS A 55 2.84 -0.09 -3.92
C HIS A 55 1.64 -1.04 -4.01
N GLU A 56 0.64 -0.70 -4.84
CA GLU A 56 -0.59 -1.49 -4.96
C GLU A 56 -0.34 -2.97 -5.30
N HIS A 57 0.71 -3.26 -6.10
CA HIS A 57 1.07 -4.62 -6.46
C HIS A 57 1.67 -5.44 -5.30
N GLU A 58 2.11 -4.79 -4.23
CA GLU A 58 2.58 -5.44 -3.00
C GLU A 58 1.45 -5.69 -2.00
N ALA A 59 0.21 -5.34 -2.34
CA ALA A 59 -0.94 -5.49 -1.46
C ALA A 59 -1.96 -6.51 -1.99
N ILE A 60 -2.71 -7.09 -1.06
CA ILE A 60 -3.92 -7.86 -1.30
C ILE A 60 -5.07 -7.13 -0.62
N PHE A 61 -6.17 -6.92 -1.35
CA PHE A 61 -7.39 -6.37 -0.78
C PHE A 61 -8.23 -7.50 -0.18
N ASP A 62 -8.53 -7.41 1.10
CA ASP A 62 -9.45 -8.33 1.78
C ASP A 62 -10.85 -7.74 1.83
N GLU A 63 -11.77 -8.36 1.09
CA GLU A 63 -13.18 -7.93 1.02
C GLU A 63 -13.91 -8.07 2.36
N LYS A 64 -13.47 -8.98 3.25
CA LYS A 64 -14.13 -9.20 4.55
C LYS A 64 -13.92 -8.04 5.50
N THR A 65 -12.73 -7.44 5.46
CA THR A 65 -12.33 -6.34 6.34
C THR A 65 -12.28 -4.99 5.62
N ASP A 66 -12.57 -4.94 4.32
CA ASP A 66 -12.47 -3.75 3.46
C ASP A 66 -11.09 -3.05 3.59
N THR A 67 -10.03 -3.85 3.76
CA THR A 67 -8.69 -3.38 4.11
C THR A 67 -7.64 -4.00 3.20
N PHE A 68 -6.58 -3.25 2.88
CA PHE A 68 -5.41 -3.79 2.20
C PHE A 68 -4.46 -4.40 3.23
N PHE A 69 -3.94 -5.58 2.91
CA PHE A 69 -2.84 -6.20 3.62
C PHE A 69 -1.64 -6.29 2.70
N GLU A 70 -0.44 -6.19 3.24
CA GLU A 70 0.76 -6.54 2.50
C GLU A 70 0.74 -8.03 2.15
N ARG A 71 1.22 -8.34 0.94
CA ARG A 71 1.07 -9.63 0.29
C ARG A 71 1.69 -10.78 1.09
N ILE A 72 2.94 -10.63 1.57
CA ILE A 72 3.65 -11.66 2.32
C ILE A 72 2.94 -11.93 3.64
N TYR A 73 2.64 -10.88 4.39
CA TYR A 73 1.92 -10.93 5.66
C TYR A 73 0.55 -11.58 5.53
N TYR A 74 -0.22 -11.22 4.49
CA TYR A 74 -1.51 -11.85 4.23
C TYR A 74 -1.38 -13.35 3.96
N ASN A 75 -0.34 -13.76 3.24
CA ASN A 75 -0.08 -15.18 2.96
C ASN A 75 0.42 -15.93 4.20
N ASP A 76 1.19 -15.31 5.08
CA ASP A 76 1.66 -15.95 6.32
C ASP A 76 0.52 -16.17 7.34
N MET A 77 -0.57 -15.40 7.23
CA MET A 77 -1.77 -15.57 8.06
C MET A 77 -2.72 -16.67 7.57
N HIS A 78 -2.49 -17.26 6.39
CA HIS A 78 -3.41 -18.17 5.69
C HIS A 78 -2.77 -19.48 5.23
#